data_AF-A0A254RGH1-F1
#
_entry.id   AF-A0A254RGH1-F1
#
_cell.length_a   1.000
_cell.length_b   1.000
_cell.length_c   1.000
_cell.angle_alpha   90.00
_cell.angle_beta   90.00
_cell.angle_gamma   90.00
#
_symmetry.space_group_name_H-M   'P 1'
#
loop_
_entity.id
_entity.type
_entity.pdbx_description
1 polymer ?
#
loop_
_entity_poly.entity_id
_entity_poly.type
_entity_poly.pdbx_seq_one_letter_code
_entity_poly.pdbx_strand_id
1 'polypeptide(L)'
;MQKCPIGSLQGTATAEDYDQALDIAITKIAAQIQSSVTASNTAVKREQVSADGKEKIESSFEIQSNVTTQLRNRQDVHVQKTLTRDGLVGVVACMNREDAAKPYRQDYQTARDALVSSMAVLQMTSHPLEKFSNYDKMVEAYATYKSAVQILESLGFKDGYGDIEENYVKAQENYNDFKSRYKVYFEGVLEAEEGVKIFQELSKKIYLQTNQDTACEVGLVLSLELSDPKCKEGGLGVICTEVVALNGSSCSGETYFTLGATLKGAGRFDEAEAKSKIVNSIDKGNLLADWFKELGRWVPR
;
A
#
# COMPACT_ATOMS: atom_id res chain seq x y z
N MET A 1 26.61 -12.50 -44.68
CA MET A 1 26.20 -11.52 -43.64
C MET A 1 26.66 -12.05 -42.30
N GLN A 2 27.56 -11.36 -41.60
CA GLN A 2 27.99 -11.78 -40.27
C GLN A 2 26.86 -11.44 -39.29
N LYS A 3 26.25 -12.48 -38.71
CA LYS A 3 25.15 -12.35 -37.75
C LYS A 3 25.72 -12.13 -36.35
N CYS A 4 24.92 -11.59 -35.44
CA CYS A 4 25.27 -11.58 -34.01
C CYS A 4 25.60 -13.01 -33.53
N PRO A 5 26.44 -13.16 -32.50
CA PRO A 5 26.64 -14.44 -31.85
C PRO A 5 25.30 -15.08 -31.46
N ILE A 6 25.23 -16.42 -31.51
CA ILE A 6 24.01 -17.16 -31.18
C ILE A 6 23.60 -16.84 -29.73
N GLY A 7 22.32 -16.48 -29.53
CA GLY A 7 21.79 -16.13 -28.22
C GLY A 7 21.94 -14.65 -27.81
N SER A 8 22.66 -13.84 -28.59
CA SER A 8 22.74 -12.38 -28.38
C SER A 8 21.45 -11.67 -28.78
N LEU A 9 21.19 -10.52 -28.15
CA LEU A 9 20.21 -9.55 -28.59
C LEU A 9 20.77 -8.77 -29.78
N GLN A 10 19.92 -8.40 -30.75
CA GLN A 10 20.35 -7.79 -32.01
C GLN A 10 19.55 -6.54 -32.35
N GLY A 11 20.23 -5.43 -32.59
CA GLY A 11 19.65 -4.21 -33.16
C GLY A 11 20.13 -3.99 -34.58
N THR A 12 19.21 -3.63 -35.49
CA THR A 12 19.59 -3.22 -36.86
C THR A 12 18.88 -1.94 -37.25
N ALA A 13 19.62 -0.96 -37.76
CA ALA A 13 19.05 0.31 -38.18
C ALA A 13 19.85 0.92 -39.32
N THR A 14 19.22 1.88 -40.00
CA THR A 14 19.79 2.68 -41.08
C THR A 14 19.41 4.13 -40.83
N ALA A 15 20.38 5.05 -40.89
CA ALA A 15 20.16 6.48 -40.69
C ALA A 15 21.13 7.31 -41.55
N GLU A 16 21.02 8.64 -41.48
CA GLU A 16 21.88 9.55 -42.26
C GLU A 16 23.33 9.56 -41.74
N ASP A 17 23.51 9.34 -40.44
CA ASP A 17 24.82 9.23 -39.81
C ASP A 17 24.95 7.99 -38.92
N TYR A 18 26.19 7.68 -38.55
CA TYR A 18 26.54 6.50 -37.78
C TYR A 18 25.96 6.52 -36.35
N ASP A 19 26.00 7.67 -35.68
CA ASP A 19 25.57 7.78 -34.28
C ASP A 19 24.06 7.61 -34.18
N GLN A 20 23.31 8.21 -35.10
CA GLN A 20 21.86 8.04 -35.20
C GLN A 20 21.49 6.58 -35.53
N ALA A 21 22.21 5.94 -36.47
CA ALA A 21 21.97 4.54 -36.81
C ALA A 21 22.29 3.61 -35.61
N LEU A 22 23.35 3.92 -34.85
CA LEU A 22 23.70 3.18 -33.65
C LEU A 22 22.65 3.35 -32.54
N ASP A 23 22.19 4.57 -32.28
CA ASP A 23 21.16 4.84 -31.27
C ASP A 23 19.85 4.10 -31.58
N ILE A 24 19.38 4.13 -32.83
CA ILE A 24 18.17 3.38 -33.24
C ILE A 24 18.39 1.86 -33.09
N ALA A 25 19.58 1.36 -33.44
CA ALA A 25 19.91 -0.05 -33.24
C ALA A 25 19.88 -0.44 -31.75
N ILE A 26 20.43 0.39 -30.86
CA ILE A 26 20.39 0.19 -29.41
C ILE A 26 18.93 0.22 -28.91
N THR A 27 18.11 1.17 -29.34
CA THR A 27 16.68 1.22 -28.98
C THR A 27 15.94 -0.06 -29.39
N LYS A 28 16.28 -0.66 -30.53
CA LYS A 28 15.70 -1.95 -30.94
C LYS A 28 16.12 -3.12 -30.06
N ILE A 29 17.34 -3.11 -29.51
CA ILE A 29 17.78 -4.08 -28.50
C ILE A 29 16.94 -3.90 -27.23
N ALA A 30 16.76 -2.66 -26.74
CA ALA A 30 15.93 -2.37 -25.57
C ALA A 30 14.47 -2.82 -25.78
N ALA A 31 13.90 -2.55 -26.96
CA ALA A 31 12.55 -2.95 -27.31
C ALA A 31 12.37 -4.48 -27.34
N GLN A 32 13.40 -5.25 -27.69
CA GLN A 32 13.35 -6.72 -27.60
C GLN A 32 13.23 -7.19 -26.16
N ILE A 33 14.02 -6.62 -25.24
CA ILE A 33 13.93 -6.93 -23.81
C ILE A 33 12.52 -6.60 -23.31
N GLN A 34 12.02 -5.40 -23.61
CA GLN A 34 10.68 -4.97 -23.24
C GLN A 34 9.60 -5.94 -23.77
N SER A 35 9.67 -6.32 -25.05
CA SER A 35 8.72 -7.25 -25.65
C SER A 35 8.75 -8.63 -24.98
N SER A 36 9.92 -9.14 -24.62
CA SER A 36 10.06 -10.42 -23.91
C SER A 36 9.45 -10.36 -22.51
N VAL A 37 9.64 -9.25 -21.80
CA VAL A 37 9.04 -9.01 -20.48
C VAL A 37 7.52 -8.91 -20.56
N THR A 38 6.98 -8.13 -21.51
CA THR A 38 5.52 -8.03 -21.69
C THR A 38 4.88 -9.38 -22.01
N ALA A 39 5.53 -10.19 -22.84
CA ALA A 39 5.07 -11.55 -23.16
C ALA A 39 5.09 -12.46 -21.93
N SER A 40 6.17 -12.41 -21.13
CA SER A 40 6.27 -13.16 -19.86
C SER A 40 5.19 -12.75 -18.87
N ASN A 41 4.97 -11.44 -18.67
CA ASN A 41 3.93 -10.93 -17.76
C ASN A 41 2.52 -11.37 -18.18
N THR A 42 2.25 -11.39 -19.49
CA THR A 42 0.96 -11.86 -20.02
C THR A 42 0.75 -13.36 -19.78
N ALA A 43 1.82 -14.16 -19.88
CA ALA A 43 1.77 -15.60 -19.60
C ALA A 43 1.50 -15.87 -18.11
N VAL A 44 2.23 -15.21 -17.21
CA VAL A 44 2.05 -15.36 -15.75
C VAL A 44 0.64 -14.95 -15.32
N LYS A 45 0.11 -13.83 -15.85
CA LYS A 45 -1.28 -13.42 -15.56
C LYS A 45 -2.30 -14.49 -15.97
N ARG A 46 -2.08 -15.19 -17.09
CA ARG A 46 -2.99 -16.25 -17.55
C ARG A 46 -2.90 -17.51 -16.69
N GLU A 47 -1.72 -17.84 -16.17
CA GLU A 47 -1.52 -19.01 -15.28
C GLU A 47 -2.10 -18.79 -13.88
N GLN A 48 -2.25 -17.54 -13.43
CA GLN A 48 -2.81 -17.19 -12.13
C GLN A 48 -4.35 -17.15 -12.09
N VAL A 49 -5.03 -17.32 -13.23
CA VAL A 49 -6.49 -17.47 -13.30
C VAL A 49 -6.82 -18.96 -13.20
N SER A 50 -7.51 -19.41 -12.14
CA SER A 50 -7.97 -20.80 -12.04
C SER A 50 -8.99 -21.14 -13.13
N ALA A 51 -9.15 -22.43 -13.45
CA ALA A 51 -10.13 -22.92 -14.45
C ALA A 51 -11.59 -22.57 -14.11
N ASP A 52 -11.82 -22.19 -12.85
CA ASP A 52 -13.07 -21.78 -12.20
C ASP A 52 -13.22 -20.25 -12.13
N GLY A 53 -12.33 -19.50 -12.78
CA GLY A 53 -12.41 -18.04 -12.94
C GLY A 53 -12.05 -17.24 -11.69
N LYS A 54 -11.44 -17.88 -10.67
CA LYS A 54 -10.95 -17.22 -9.47
C LYS A 54 -9.45 -17.02 -9.57
N GLU A 55 -9.02 -15.76 -9.56
CA GLU A 55 -7.60 -15.37 -9.53
C GLU A 55 -6.97 -15.87 -8.23
N LYS A 56 -5.90 -16.67 -8.35
CA LYS A 56 -5.30 -17.40 -7.22
C LYS A 56 -4.38 -16.53 -6.34
N ILE A 57 -4.28 -15.25 -6.64
CA ILE A 57 -3.60 -14.24 -5.83
C ILE A 57 -4.42 -12.97 -6.02
N GLU A 58 -4.96 -12.41 -4.93
CA GLU A 58 -5.78 -11.20 -4.97
C GLU A 58 -5.17 -10.11 -5.85
N SER A 59 -6.03 -9.60 -6.73
CA SER A 59 -5.85 -8.47 -7.63
C SER A 59 -5.39 -7.22 -6.90
N SER A 60 -4.08 -6.98 -6.86
CA SER A 60 -3.56 -5.65 -6.53
C SER A 60 -2.20 -5.33 -7.15
N PHE A 61 -1.56 -6.27 -7.84
CA PHE A 61 -0.30 -5.98 -8.50
C PHE A 61 -0.43 -5.79 -10.00
N GLU A 62 -0.68 -4.54 -10.42
CA GLU A 62 -0.30 -4.11 -11.76
C GLU A 62 1.24 -4.12 -11.83
N ILE A 63 1.78 -5.23 -12.33
CA ILE A 63 3.17 -5.30 -12.75
C ILE A 63 3.34 -4.34 -13.94
N GLN A 64 3.57 -3.07 -13.65
CA GLN A 64 4.14 -2.13 -14.61
C GLN A 64 5.65 -2.34 -14.59
N SER A 65 6.11 -3.40 -15.25
CA SER A 65 7.53 -3.53 -15.55
C SER A 65 7.91 -2.42 -16.53
N ASN A 66 8.31 -1.27 -15.98
CA ASN A 66 8.80 -0.14 -16.74
C ASN A 66 10.21 -0.47 -17.25
N VAL A 67 10.30 -1.38 -18.21
CA VAL A 67 11.50 -1.53 -19.02
C VAL A 67 11.55 -0.30 -19.92
N THR A 68 12.42 0.63 -19.55
CA THR A 68 12.63 1.85 -20.33
C THR A 68 13.09 1.48 -21.75
N THR A 69 12.66 2.27 -22.74
CA THR A 69 13.14 2.14 -24.13
C THR A 69 14.63 2.47 -24.29
N GLN A 70 15.29 2.88 -23.21
CA GLN A 70 16.71 3.15 -23.12
C GLN A 70 17.42 2.04 -22.32
N LEU A 71 18.51 1.51 -22.92
CA LEU A 71 19.41 0.57 -22.27
C LEU A 71 20.35 1.31 -21.32
N ARG A 72 20.25 1.03 -20.01
CA ARG A 72 21.11 1.62 -18.96
C ARG A 72 22.59 1.34 -19.15
N ASN A 73 22.92 0.22 -19.80
CA ASN A 73 24.29 -0.18 -20.09
C ASN A 73 24.57 -0.23 -21.60
N ARG A 74 24.19 0.83 -22.32
CA ARG A 74 24.43 1.02 -23.76
C ARG A 74 25.89 0.82 -24.18
N GLN A 75 26.84 1.09 -23.29
CA GLN A 75 28.28 0.95 -23.54
C GLN A 75 28.72 -0.51 -23.74
N ASP A 76 27.93 -1.48 -23.26
CA ASP A 76 28.21 -2.90 -23.43
C ASP A 76 27.70 -3.43 -24.79
N VAL A 77 27.10 -2.56 -25.62
CA VAL A 77 26.65 -2.91 -26.97
C VAL A 77 27.82 -2.86 -27.95
N HIS A 78 28.00 -3.94 -28.71
CA HIS A 78 29.07 -4.05 -29.69
C HIS A 78 28.52 -3.94 -31.12
N VAL A 79 29.11 -3.04 -31.91
CA VAL A 79 28.82 -2.94 -33.34
C VAL A 79 29.55 -4.06 -34.07
N GLN A 80 28.79 -5.01 -34.62
CA GLN A 80 29.34 -6.12 -35.39
C GLN A 80 29.58 -5.73 -36.85
N LYS A 81 28.74 -4.84 -37.40
CA LYS A 81 28.86 -4.43 -38.80
C LYS A 81 28.32 -3.04 -39.03
N THR A 82 29.01 -2.32 -39.90
CA THR A 82 28.53 -1.09 -40.55
C THR A 82 28.45 -1.30 -42.06
N LEU A 83 27.52 -0.61 -42.72
CA LEU A 83 27.39 -0.58 -44.17
C LEU A 83 26.99 0.83 -44.59
N THR A 84 27.71 1.43 -45.51
CA THR A 84 27.34 2.74 -46.06
C THR A 84 26.89 2.57 -47.51
N ARG A 85 25.69 3.05 -47.84
CA ARG A 85 25.14 3.00 -49.20
C ARG A 85 24.17 4.15 -49.43
N ASP A 86 24.29 4.82 -50.58
CA ASP A 86 23.37 5.87 -51.04
C ASP A 86 23.14 6.99 -50.01
N GLY A 87 24.20 7.40 -49.30
CA GLY A 87 24.14 8.45 -48.26
C GLY A 87 23.60 7.99 -46.91
N LEU A 88 23.25 6.71 -46.74
CA LEU A 88 22.77 6.13 -45.49
C LEU A 88 23.83 5.21 -44.87
N VAL A 89 23.91 5.25 -43.53
CA VAL A 89 24.72 4.36 -42.71
C VAL A 89 23.82 3.33 -42.04
N GLY A 90 24.06 2.06 -42.35
CA GLY A 90 23.45 0.90 -41.70
C GLY A 90 24.34 0.35 -40.60
N VAL A 91 23.76 0.08 -39.43
CA VAL A 91 24.45 -0.48 -38.26
C VAL A 91 23.78 -1.78 -37.83
N VAL A 92 24.60 -2.79 -37.53
CA VAL A 92 24.21 -4.02 -36.83
C VAL A 92 24.92 -4.03 -35.49
N ALA A 93 24.14 -3.86 -34.42
CA ALA A 93 24.61 -3.85 -33.05
C ALA A 93 24.14 -5.12 -32.32
N CYS A 94 24.98 -5.66 -31.45
CA CYS A 94 24.68 -6.88 -30.70
C CYS A 94 25.04 -6.71 -29.23
N MET A 95 24.32 -7.40 -28.37
CA MET A 95 24.55 -7.39 -26.93
C MET A 95 24.34 -8.78 -26.35
N ASN A 96 25.27 -9.26 -25.52
CA ASN A 96 25.05 -10.53 -24.82
C ASN A 96 23.98 -10.35 -23.75
N ARG A 97 23.22 -11.43 -23.48
CA ARG A 97 22.18 -11.41 -22.44
C ARG A 97 22.76 -11.21 -21.04
N GLU A 98 23.97 -11.70 -20.79
CA GLU A 98 24.70 -11.45 -19.53
C GLU A 98 24.99 -9.97 -19.33
N ASP A 99 25.47 -9.29 -20.38
CA ASP A 99 25.67 -7.85 -20.34
C ASP A 99 24.34 -7.15 -20.12
N ALA A 100 23.30 -7.48 -20.89
CA ALA A 100 21.96 -6.91 -20.73
C ALA A 100 21.39 -7.10 -19.31
N ALA A 101 21.73 -8.18 -18.63
CA ALA A 101 21.25 -8.49 -17.29
C ALA A 101 21.95 -7.71 -16.16
N LYS A 102 23.17 -7.19 -16.36
CA LYS A 102 23.95 -6.48 -15.33
C LYS A 102 23.15 -5.45 -14.51
N PRO A 103 22.48 -4.45 -15.12
CA PRO A 103 21.72 -3.47 -14.33
C PRO A 103 20.57 -4.11 -13.56
N TYR A 104 19.88 -5.09 -14.16
CA TYR A 104 18.74 -5.75 -13.55
C TYR A 104 19.13 -6.69 -12.40
N ARG A 105 20.36 -7.24 -12.40
CA ARG A 105 20.87 -8.00 -11.24
C ARG A 105 21.05 -7.11 -10.01
N GLN A 106 21.51 -5.88 -10.21
CA GLN A 106 21.62 -4.90 -9.13
C GLN A 106 20.25 -4.47 -8.62
N ASP A 107 19.31 -4.20 -9.54
CA ASP A 107 17.93 -3.87 -9.19
C ASP A 107 17.27 -5.03 -8.42
N TYR A 108 17.48 -6.27 -8.86
CA TYR A 108 17.03 -7.48 -8.19
C TYR A 108 17.56 -7.60 -6.76
N GLN A 109 18.88 -7.43 -6.56
CA GLN A 109 19.49 -7.50 -5.22
C GLN A 109 18.91 -6.43 -4.30
N THR A 110 18.80 -5.19 -4.80
CA THR A 110 18.24 -4.07 -4.04
C THR A 110 16.78 -4.32 -3.67
N ALA A 111 15.97 -4.80 -4.62
CA ALA A 111 14.56 -5.09 -4.39
C ALA A 111 14.36 -6.28 -3.43
N ARG A 112 15.20 -7.31 -3.54
CA ARG A 112 15.23 -8.45 -2.62
C ARG A 112 15.52 -7.99 -1.19
N ASP A 113 16.56 -7.20 -1.00
CA ASP A 113 16.95 -6.73 0.34
C ASP A 113 15.87 -5.83 0.95
N ALA A 114 15.26 -4.96 0.13
CA ALA A 114 14.13 -4.12 0.55
C ALA A 114 12.91 -4.96 0.97
N LEU A 115 12.58 -6.02 0.21
CA LEU A 115 11.49 -6.94 0.53
C LEU A 115 11.77 -7.70 1.83
N VAL A 116 12.97 -8.27 1.99
CA VAL A 116 13.38 -8.97 3.21
C VAL A 116 13.29 -8.05 4.43
N SER A 117 13.79 -6.82 4.31
CA SER A 117 13.69 -5.81 5.36
C SER A 117 12.23 -5.47 5.69
N SER A 118 11.38 -5.31 4.67
CA SER A 118 9.96 -4.94 4.86
C SER A 118 9.18 -6.05 5.55
N MET A 119 9.43 -7.32 5.19
CA MET A 119 8.84 -8.48 5.89
C MET A 119 9.25 -8.53 7.37
N ALA A 120 10.54 -8.33 7.66
CA ALA A 120 11.04 -8.34 9.03
C ALA A 120 10.43 -7.20 9.87
N VAL A 121 10.36 -5.99 9.31
CA VAL A 121 9.72 -4.83 9.98
C VAL A 121 8.25 -5.10 10.24
N LEU A 122 7.50 -5.62 9.26
CA LEU A 122 6.09 -5.97 9.41
C LEU A 122 5.89 -6.97 10.56
N GLN A 123 6.74 -7.99 10.66
CA GLN A 123 6.66 -9.01 11.70
C GLN A 123 6.91 -8.44 13.10
N MET A 124 7.86 -7.51 13.25
CA MET A 124 8.19 -6.89 14.53
C MET A 124 7.21 -5.78 14.96
N THR A 125 6.40 -5.27 14.03
CA THR A 125 5.49 -4.16 14.31
C THR A 125 4.25 -4.62 15.07
N SER A 126 4.06 -4.10 16.28
CA SER A 126 2.85 -4.31 17.10
C SER A 126 1.79 -3.23 16.86
N HIS A 127 2.20 -1.98 16.62
CA HIS A 127 1.30 -0.85 16.46
C HIS A 127 0.44 -1.02 15.19
N PRO A 128 -0.91 -1.03 15.27
CA PRO A 128 -1.78 -1.34 14.14
C PRO A 128 -1.59 -0.47 12.90
N LEU A 129 -1.55 0.87 13.06
CA LEU A 129 -1.36 1.78 11.92
C LEU A 129 -0.03 1.56 11.21
N GLU A 130 1.05 1.40 11.97
CA GLU A 130 2.37 1.09 11.41
C GLU A 130 2.35 -0.27 10.72
N LYS A 131 1.64 -1.25 11.28
CA LYS A 131 1.51 -2.59 10.68
C LYS A 131 0.78 -2.55 9.34
N PHE A 132 -0.32 -1.79 9.24
CA PHE A 132 -1.01 -1.55 7.96
C PHE A 132 -0.07 -0.89 6.94
N SER A 133 0.63 0.18 7.34
CA SER A 133 1.57 0.89 6.46
C SER A 133 2.76 0.01 6.04
N ASN A 134 3.29 -0.81 6.95
CA ASN A 134 4.42 -1.69 6.67
C ASN A 134 4.00 -2.88 5.80
N TYR A 135 2.73 -3.30 5.85
CA TYR A 135 2.19 -4.27 4.90
C TYR A 135 2.15 -3.69 3.49
N ASP A 136 1.64 -2.46 3.33
CA ASP A 136 1.61 -1.77 2.01
C ASP A 136 3.02 -1.64 1.42
N LYS A 137 4.00 -1.23 2.25
CA LYS A 137 5.42 -1.16 1.83
C LYS A 137 5.99 -2.52 1.44
N MET A 138 5.64 -3.58 2.17
CA MET A 138 6.05 -4.94 1.83
C MET A 138 5.48 -5.38 0.48
N VAL A 139 4.20 -5.10 0.22
CA VAL A 139 3.55 -5.39 -1.07
C VAL A 139 4.24 -4.62 -2.20
N GLU A 140 4.56 -3.34 -2.00
CA GLU A 140 5.32 -2.50 -2.96
C GLU A 140 6.77 -2.98 -3.20
N ALA A 141 7.43 -3.48 -2.16
CA ALA A 141 8.76 -4.07 -2.29
C ALA A 141 8.70 -5.40 -3.07
N TYR A 142 7.71 -6.25 -2.78
CA TYR A 142 7.50 -7.52 -3.49
C TYR A 142 7.21 -7.30 -4.97
N ALA A 143 6.41 -6.30 -5.24
CA ALA A 143 6.10 -5.78 -6.54
C ALA A 143 7.36 -5.46 -7.38
N THR A 144 8.26 -4.68 -6.80
CA THR A 144 9.53 -4.30 -7.44
C THR A 144 10.44 -5.52 -7.62
N TYR A 145 10.50 -6.39 -6.61
CA TYR A 145 11.24 -7.66 -6.67
C TYR A 145 10.76 -8.53 -7.83
N LYS A 146 9.45 -8.75 -7.97
CA LYS A 146 8.87 -9.57 -9.03
C LYS A 146 9.13 -8.99 -10.42
N SER A 147 9.07 -7.66 -10.57
CA SER A 147 9.42 -7.01 -11.83
C SER A 147 10.88 -7.28 -12.22
N ALA A 148 11.82 -7.21 -11.27
CA ALA A 148 13.23 -7.48 -11.54
C ALA A 148 13.48 -8.96 -11.90
N VAL A 149 12.83 -9.90 -11.19
CA VAL A 149 12.89 -11.33 -11.49
C VAL A 149 12.41 -11.61 -12.91
N GLN A 150 11.26 -11.07 -13.31
CA GLN A 150 10.69 -11.30 -14.65
C GLN A 150 11.59 -10.79 -15.77
N ILE A 151 12.27 -9.65 -15.56
CA ILE A 151 13.25 -9.15 -16.53
C ILE A 151 14.41 -10.14 -16.67
N LEU A 152 14.97 -10.60 -15.55
CA LEU A 152 16.05 -11.57 -15.54
C LEU A 152 15.65 -12.91 -16.18
N GLU A 153 14.45 -13.40 -15.88
CA GLU A 153 13.90 -14.62 -16.48
C GLU A 153 13.70 -14.48 -17.99
N SER A 154 13.23 -13.32 -18.47
CA SER A 154 13.08 -13.02 -19.91
C SER A 154 14.43 -13.03 -20.64
N LEU A 155 15.50 -12.67 -19.94
CA LEU A 155 16.89 -12.75 -20.42
C LEU A 155 17.49 -14.17 -20.25
N GLY A 156 16.76 -15.11 -19.67
CA GLY A 156 17.15 -16.51 -19.51
C GLY A 156 17.83 -16.85 -18.17
N PHE A 157 17.77 -15.97 -17.17
CA PHE A 157 18.34 -16.18 -15.83
C PHE A 157 17.25 -16.59 -14.84
N LYS A 158 17.24 -17.87 -14.43
CA LYS A 158 16.16 -18.49 -13.62
C LYS A 158 16.54 -18.90 -12.19
N ASP A 159 17.71 -18.50 -11.69
CA ASP A 159 18.27 -19.11 -10.48
C ASP A 159 17.94 -18.34 -9.18
N GLY A 160 17.47 -19.06 -8.15
CA GLY A 160 17.58 -18.65 -6.74
C GLY A 160 16.42 -17.84 -6.12
N TYR A 161 15.23 -17.85 -6.72
CA TYR A 161 14.11 -16.99 -6.30
C TYR A 161 13.13 -17.61 -5.27
N GLY A 162 13.17 -18.93 -5.05
CA GLY A 162 12.11 -19.68 -4.33
C GLY A 162 11.92 -19.32 -2.85
N ASP A 163 13.02 -19.19 -2.09
CA ASP A 163 12.95 -19.01 -0.62
C ASP A 163 12.26 -17.69 -0.22
N ILE A 164 12.39 -16.64 -1.04
CA ILE A 164 11.81 -15.33 -0.77
C ILE A 164 10.29 -15.36 -0.97
N GLU A 165 9.82 -16.10 -1.96
CA GLU A 165 8.38 -16.21 -2.26
C GLU A 165 7.63 -16.92 -1.14
N GLU A 166 8.21 -18.00 -0.61
CA GLU A 166 7.64 -18.70 0.55
C GLU A 166 7.56 -17.78 1.78
N ASN A 167 8.63 -17.01 2.05
CA ASN A 167 8.65 -16.05 3.16
C ASN A 167 7.61 -14.92 2.98
N TYR A 168 7.43 -14.44 1.75
CA TYR A 168 6.41 -13.43 1.43
C TYR A 168 5.00 -13.96 1.68
N VAL A 169 4.68 -15.17 1.20
CA VAL A 169 3.38 -15.81 1.44
C VAL A 169 3.11 -15.95 2.94
N LYS A 170 4.09 -16.44 3.71
CA LYS A 170 3.97 -16.52 5.18
C LYS A 170 3.74 -15.16 5.83
N ALA A 171 4.43 -14.11 5.36
CA ALA A 171 4.24 -12.75 5.87
C ALA A 171 2.82 -12.22 5.59
N GLN A 172 2.27 -12.52 4.40
CA GLN A 172 0.88 -12.19 4.06
C GLN A 172 -0.12 -12.96 4.92
N GLU A 173 0.08 -14.27 5.11
CA GLU A 173 -0.78 -15.09 5.97
C GLU A 173 -0.79 -14.58 7.42
N ASN A 174 0.38 -14.22 7.98
CA ASN A 174 0.50 -13.63 9.31
C ASN A 174 -0.22 -12.28 9.42
N TYR A 175 -0.16 -11.45 8.38
CA TYR A 175 -0.90 -10.19 8.34
C TYR A 175 -2.41 -10.40 8.23
N ASN A 176 -2.84 -11.36 7.43
CA ASN A 176 -4.25 -11.72 7.29
C ASN A 176 -4.82 -12.29 8.59
N ASP A 177 -4.07 -13.11 9.32
CA ASP A 177 -4.42 -13.54 10.67
C ASP A 177 -4.60 -12.34 11.60
N PHE A 178 -3.63 -11.42 11.62
CA PHE A 178 -3.74 -10.18 12.39
C PHE A 178 -4.99 -9.37 12.03
N LYS A 179 -5.25 -9.15 10.73
CA LYS A 179 -6.43 -8.41 10.24
C LYS A 179 -7.74 -9.11 10.63
N SER A 180 -7.78 -10.44 10.62
CA SER A 180 -8.98 -11.20 10.99
C SER A 180 -9.32 -11.10 12.49
N ARG A 181 -8.29 -10.91 13.34
CA ARG A 181 -8.45 -10.76 14.79
C ARG A 181 -8.57 -9.30 15.23
N TYR A 182 -8.10 -8.35 14.41
CA TYR A 182 -8.15 -6.93 14.69
C TYR A 182 -9.59 -6.43 14.81
N LYS A 183 -9.90 -5.82 15.95
CA LYS A 183 -11.24 -5.30 16.27
C LYS A 183 -11.14 -3.88 16.84
N VAL A 184 -12.22 -3.13 16.70
CA VAL A 184 -12.39 -1.84 17.39
C VAL A 184 -13.34 -2.06 18.55
N TYR A 185 -12.82 -1.95 19.76
CA TYR A 185 -13.56 -2.11 21.00
C TYR A 185 -14.06 -0.76 21.48
N PHE A 186 -15.25 -0.73 22.06
CA PHE A 186 -15.80 0.47 22.68
C PHE A 186 -16.02 0.25 24.18
N GLU A 187 -15.35 1.09 24.97
CA GLU A 187 -15.42 1.18 26.42
C GLU A 187 -15.96 2.56 26.79
N GLY A 188 -17.28 2.70 26.83
CA GLY A 188 -17.92 3.97 27.17
C GLY A 188 -18.96 3.82 28.26
N VAL A 189 -19.35 4.96 28.82
CA VAL A 189 -20.47 5.07 29.77
C VAL A 189 -21.78 4.91 29.00
N LEU A 190 -22.15 3.67 28.67
CA LEU A 190 -23.41 3.34 27.99
C LEU A 190 -24.64 3.53 28.90
N GLU A 191 -24.43 3.92 30.16
CA GLU A 191 -25.46 4.30 31.11
C GLU A 191 -25.93 5.76 30.93
N ALA A 192 -25.10 6.60 30.29
CA ALA A 192 -25.40 8.00 29.98
C ALA A 192 -26.03 8.14 28.58
N GLU A 193 -27.01 9.04 28.42
CA GLU A 193 -27.70 9.27 27.13
C GLU A 193 -26.72 9.72 26.04
N GLU A 194 -25.75 10.57 26.41
CA GLU A 194 -24.68 11.05 25.55
C GLU A 194 -23.82 9.88 25.05
N GLY A 195 -23.46 8.97 25.94
CA GLY A 195 -22.65 7.78 25.63
C GLY A 195 -23.36 6.83 24.68
N VAL A 196 -24.65 6.57 24.91
CA VAL A 196 -25.49 5.77 24.00
C VAL A 196 -25.57 6.41 22.62
N LYS A 197 -25.81 7.73 22.56
CA LYS A 197 -25.92 8.47 21.29
C LYS A 197 -24.60 8.46 20.52
N ILE A 198 -23.46 8.70 21.19
CA ILE A 198 -22.13 8.63 20.58
C ILE A 198 -21.86 7.23 20.02
N PHE A 199 -22.13 6.17 20.80
CA PHE A 199 -21.96 4.79 20.35
C PHE A 199 -22.81 4.49 19.10
N GLN A 200 -24.07 4.92 19.10
CA GLN A 200 -24.97 4.76 17.94
C GLN A 200 -24.46 5.50 16.70
N GLU A 201 -23.92 6.71 16.85
CA GLU A 201 -23.39 7.44 15.70
C GLU A 201 -22.10 6.81 15.17
N LEU A 202 -21.17 6.41 16.05
CA LEU A 202 -19.92 5.76 15.64
C LEU A 202 -20.18 4.40 14.95
N SER A 203 -21.10 3.60 15.50
CA SER A 203 -21.44 2.27 14.97
C SER A 203 -22.08 2.29 13.57
N LYS A 204 -22.57 3.45 13.10
CA LYS A 204 -23.05 3.60 11.71
C LYS A 204 -21.94 3.45 10.67
N LYS A 205 -20.69 3.74 11.02
CA LYS A 205 -19.55 3.74 10.08
C LYS A 205 -18.47 2.74 10.44
N ILE A 206 -18.40 2.32 11.69
CA ILE A 206 -17.34 1.47 12.21
C ILE A 206 -17.99 0.32 12.96
N TYR A 207 -17.58 -0.90 12.68
CA TYR A 207 -18.01 -2.04 13.47
C TYR A 207 -17.34 -1.98 14.84
N LEU A 208 -18.15 -1.74 15.88
CA LEU A 208 -17.69 -1.65 17.27
C LEU A 208 -18.07 -2.91 18.02
N GLN A 209 -17.12 -3.47 18.78
CA GLN A 209 -17.37 -4.54 19.72
C GLN A 209 -17.41 -3.99 21.14
N THR A 210 -18.45 -4.31 21.90
CA THR A 210 -18.54 -3.93 23.33
C THR A 210 -17.71 -4.90 24.17
N ASN A 211 -17.00 -4.39 25.17
CA ASN A 211 -16.08 -5.18 26.02
C ASN A 211 -16.78 -6.22 26.94
N GLN A 212 -18.10 -6.42 26.79
CA GLN A 212 -18.85 -7.41 27.57
C GLN A 212 -18.66 -8.86 27.06
N ASP A 213 -18.18 -9.05 25.82
CA ASP A 213 -18.22 -10.37 25.17
C ASP A 213 -16.87 -11.10 25.04
N THR A 214 -15.73 -10.39 25.03
CA THR A 214 -14.39 -11.00 24.91
C THR A 214 -13.31 -10.02 25.36
N ALA A 215 -12.28 -10.51 26.07
CA ALA A 215 -11.09 -9.72 26.39
C ALA A 215 -10.42 -9.17 25.11
N CYS A 216 -9.96 -7.92 25.16
CA CYS A 216 -9.22 -7.29 24.06
C CYS A 216 -7.88 -8.01 23.86
N GLU A 217 -7.71 -8.70 22.73
CA GLU A 217 -6.43 -9.35 22.39
C GLU A 217 -5.62 -8.53 21.39
N VAL A 218 -6.27 -8.08 20.31
CA VAL A 218 -5.65 -7.32 19.22
C VAL A 218 -6.66 -6.31 18.68
N GLY A 219 -6.34 -5.02 18.76
CA GLY A 219 -7.31 -4.01 18.33
C GLY A 219 -7.00 -2.60 18.77
N LEU A 220 -8.01 -1.75 18.57
CA LEU A 220 -8.10 -0.40 19.10
C LEU A 220 -9.20 -0.39 20.17
N VAL A 221 -8.88 0.06 21.37
CA VAL A 221 -9.85 0.32 22.43
C VAL A 221 -10.22 1.80 22.38
N LEU A 222 -11.51 2.08 22.26
CA LEU A 222 -12.08 3.41 22.29
C LEU A 222 -12.71 3.65 23.66
N SER A 223 -12.05 4.45 24.49
CA SER A 223 -12.57 4.85 25.80
C SER A 223 -13.26 6.21 25.70
N LEU A 224 -14.54 6.27 26.05
CA LEU A 224 -15.31 7.52 26.06
C LEU A 224 -15.36 8.08 27.48
N GLU A 225 -14.82 9.29 27.64
CA GLU A 225 -14.87 10.07 28.87
C GLU A 225 -15.88 11.22 28.73
N LEU A 226 -16.79 11.30 29.70
CA LEU A 226 -17.80 12.35 29.80
C LEU A 226 -17.57 13.13 31.10
N SER A 227 -17.50 14.47 31.01
CA SER A 227 -17.45 15.32 32.20
C SER A 227 -18.86 15.65 32.71
N ASP A 228 -19.02 15.97 33.99
CA ASP A 228 -20.29 16.52 34.47
C ASP A 228 -20.69 17.82 33.72
N PRO A 229 -21.92 17.92 33.19
CA PRO A 229 -22.38 19.13 32.50
C PRO A 229 -22.36 20.34 33.42
N LYS A 230 -21.67 21.41 32.98
CA LYS A 230 -21.60 22.68 33.70
C LYS A 230 -22.64 23.64 33.14
N CYS A 231 -23.67 23.94 33.93
CA CYS A 231 -24.75 24.85 33.58
C CYS A 231 -24.55 26.23 34.20
N LYS A 232 -24.86 27.28 33.43
CA LYS A 232 -24.84 28.67 33.87
C LYS A 232 -26.10 29.39 33.41
N GLU A 233 -26.74 30.11 34.32
CA GLU A 233 -27.82 31.02 33.99
C GLU A 233 -27.29 32.29 33.33
N GLY A 234 -27.99 32.77 32.29
CA GLY A 234 -27.71 34.04 31.63
C GLY A 234 -28.99 34.72 31.17
N GLY A 235 -28.88 35.94 30.63
CA GLY A 235 -30.03 36.76 30.23
C GLY A 235 -30.91 36.19 29.11
N LEU A 236 -30.50 35.09 28.47
CA LEU A 236 -31.23 34.41 27.39
C LEU A 236 -31.64 32.96 27.75
N GLY A 237 -31.51 32.56 29.01
CA GLY A 237 -31.80 31.21 29.51
C GLY A 237 -30.58 30.52 30.11
N VAL A 238 -30.66 29.19 30.21
CA VAL A 238 -29.59 28.35 30.77
C VAL A 238 -28.71 27.81 29.65
N ILE A 239 -27.39 27.94 29.81
CA ILE A 239 -26.41 27.32 28.92
C ILE A 239 -25.69 26.23 29.70
N CYS A 240 -25.74 25.00 29.19
CA CYS A 240 -24.95 23.88 29.70
C CYS A 240 -23.84 23.54 28.70
N THR A 241 -22.65 23.25 29.24
CA THR A 241 -21.50 22.78 28.47
C THR A 241 -20.97 21.50 29.06
N GLU A 242 -20.59 20.57 28.20
CA GLU A 242 -20.02 19.29 28.59
C GLU A 242 -18.77 19.03 27.77
N VAL A 243 -17.71 18.58 28.41
CA VAL A 243 -16.49 18.14 27.74
C VAL A 243 -16.59 16.64 27.53
N VAL A 244 -16.38 16.23 26.28
CA VAL A 244 -16.34 14.83 25.86
C VAL A 244 -14.96 14.53 25.29
N ALA A 245 -14.40 13.37 25.61
CA ALA A 245 -13.13 12.93 25.07
C ALA A 245 -13.21 11.47 24.63
N LEU A 246 -12.71 11.18 23.43
CA LEU A 246 -12.53 9.82 22.94
C LEU A 246 -11.05 9.49 22.93
N ASN A 247 -10.66 8.55 23.78
CA ASN A 247 -9.30 8.03 23.86
C ASN A 247 -9.20 6.76 23.02
N GLY A 248 -8.18 6.68 22.17
CA GLY A 248 -7.83 5.47 21.45
C GLY A 248 -6.58 4.85 22.04
N SER A 249 -6.63 3.57 22.42
CA SER A 249 -5.48 2.86 23.00
C SER A 249 -5.33 1.43 22.48
N SER A 250 -4.18 0.83 22.74
CA SER A 250 -3.97 -0.60 22.55
C SER A 250 -4.77 -1.43 23.57
N CYS A 251 -4.92 -2.73 23.31
CA CYS A 251 -5.44 -3.67 24.31
C CYS A 251 -4.57 -3.77 25.58
N SER A 252 -3.30 -3.33 25.53
CA SER A 252 -2.41 -3.25 26.69
C SER A 252 -2.44 -1.90 27.41
N GLY A 253 -3.28 -0.96 26.96
CA GLY A 253 -3.45 0.37 27.58
C GLY A 253 -2.50 1.45 27.07
N GLU A 254 -1.69 1.19 26.03
CA GLU A 254 -0.87 2.22 25.39
C GLU A 254 -1.77 3.21 24.66
N THR A 255 -1.74 4.48 25.05
CA THR A 255 -2.57 5.52 24.42
C THR A 255 -1.98 5.94 23.07
N TYR A 256 -2.81 5.88 22.03
CA TYR A 256 -2.46 6.31 20.68
C TYR A 256 -2.93 7.73 20.37
N PHE A 257 -4.13 8.09 20.82
CA PHE A 257 -4.70 9.42 20.59
C PHE A 257 -5.76 9.78 21.64
N THR A 258 -6.01 11.08 21.76
CA THR A 258 -7.14 11.65 22.53
C THR A 258 -7.81 12.71 21.67
N LEU A 259 -9.12 12.58 21.47
CA LEU A 259 -9.93 13.54 20.72
C LEU A 259 -10.95 14.18 21.66
N GLY A 260 -10.64 15.39 22.11
CA GLY A 260 -11.51 16.17 23.00
C GLY A 260 -12.42 17.12 22.24
N ALA A 261 -13.60 17.39 22.80
CA ALA A 261 -14.48 18.46 22.35
C ALA A 261 -15.38 18.99 23.46
N THR A 262 -15.99 20.13 23.20
CA THR A 262 -16.98 20.72 24.09
C THR A 262 -18.33 20.76 23.39
N LEU A 263 -19.29 20.02 23.94
CA LEU A 263 -20.69 20.09 23.57
C LEU A 263 -21.36 21.25 24.31
N LYS A 264 -22.36 21.86 23.68
CA LYS A 264 -23.10 22.99 24.22
C LYS A 264 -24.58 22.89 23.90
N GLY A 265 -25.40 23.03 24.93
CA GLY A 265 -26.86 23.12 24.82
C GLY A 265 -27.37 24.40 25.48
N ALA A 266 -28.37 25.03 24.87
CA ALA A 266 -29.00 26.24 25.38
C ALA A 266 -30.51 26.01 25.59
N GLY A 267 -30.93 25.99 26.84
CA GLY A 267 -32.32 25.87 27.27
C GLY A 267 -32.93 27.24 27.55
N ARG A 268 -34.19 27.46 27.18
CA ARG A 268 -34.87 28.73 27.38
C ARG A 268 -35.42 28.86 28.80
N PHE A 269 -35.83 27.75 29.40
CA PHE A 269 -36.58 27.75 30.67
C PHE A 269 -35.87 27.03 31.81
N ASP A 270 -35.12 25.96 31.55
CA ASP A 270 -34.47 25.16 32.59
C ASP A 270 -33.19 24.44 32.11
N GLU A 271 -32.47 23.84 33.06
CA GLU A 271 -31.25 23.06 32.80
C GLU A 271 -31.52 21.75 32.06
N ALA A 272 -32.72 21.15 32.22
CA ALA A 272 -33.05 19.87 31.60
C ALA A 272 -33.18 20.02 30.07
N GLU A 273 -33.82 21.11 29.61
CA GLU A 273 -33.89 21.49 28.20
C GLU A 273 -32.48 21.76 27.63
N ALA A 274 -31.63 22.44 28.41
CA ALA A 274 -30.26 22.71 28.01
C ALA A 274 -29.43 21.42 27.87
N LYS A 275 -29.54 20.47 28.81
CA LYS A 275 -28.89 19.14 28.76
C LYS A 275 -29.42 18.29 27.60
N SER A 276 -30.73 18.22 27.40
CA SER A 276 -31.30 17.49 26.24
C SER A 276 -30.78 18.01 24.89
N LYS A 277 -30.53 19.32 24.79
CA LYS A 277 -29.93 19.92 23.58
C LYS A 277 -28.46 19.58 23.37
N ILE A 278 -27.71 19.22 24.42
CA ILE A 278 -26.35 18.66 24.30
C ILE A 278 -26.42 17.34 23.54
N VAL A 279 -27.24 16.39 24.01
CA VAL A 279 -27.42 15.07 23.36
C VAL A 279 -27.84 15.22 21.89
N ASN A 280 -28.81 16.10 21.62
CA ASN A 280 -29.31 16.37 20.27
C ASN A 280 -28.34 17.12 19.35
N SER A 281 -27.21 17.60 19.88
CA SER A 281 -26.16 18.27 19.09
C SER A 281 -25.07 17.31 18.61
N ILE A 282 -24.98 16.10 19.20
CA ILE A 282 -23.94 15.11 18.93
C ILE A 282 -23.91 14.72 17.44
N ASP A 283 -25.08 14.53 16.82
CA ASP A 283 -25.20 14.13 15.41
C ASP A 283 -25.14 15.30 14.40
N LYS A 284 -25.15 16.54 14.89
CA LYS A 284 -25.17 17.77 14.07
C LYS A 284 -23.88 18.57 14.12
N GLY A 285 -22.97 18.24 15.04
CA GLY A 285 -21.73 18.97 15.27
C GLY A 285 -20.54 18.48 14.43
N ASN A 286 -19.52 19.34 14.30
CA ASN A 286 -18.22 18.98 13.71
C ASN A 286 -17.45 17.93 14.52
N LEU A 287 -17.88 17.65 15.76
CA LEU A 287 -17.29 16.67 16.67
C LEU A 287 -17.00 15.33 15.99
N LEU A 288 -18.04 14.72 15.43
CA LEU A 288 -17.94 13.39 14.85
C LEU A 288 -17.13 13.39 13.55
N ALA A 289 -17.02 14.52 12.85
CA ALA A 289 -16.23 14.61 11.63
C ALA A 289 -14.75 14.38 11.90
N ASP A 290 -14.20 15.04 12.92
CA ASP A 290 -12.80 14.87 13.32
C ASP A 290 -12.55 13.47 13.89
N TRP A 291 -13.51 12.93 14.66
CA TRP A 291 -13.43 11.56 15.17
C TRP A 291 -13.45 10.53 14.06
N PHE A 292 -14.36 10.63 13.08
CA PHE A 292 -14.39 9.70 11.94
C PHE A 292 -13.15 9.83 11.05
N LYS A 293 -12.58 11.03 10.91
CA LYS A 293 -11.34 11.23 10.17
C LYS A 293 -10.19 10.47 10.81
N GLU A 294 -10.06 10.55 12.14
CA GLU A 294 -9.03 9.80 12.86
C GLU A 294 -9.33 8.30 12.82
N LEU A 295 -10.52 7.87 13.23
CA LEU A 295 -10.90 6.45 13.28
C LEU A 295 -10.85 5.76 11.92
N GLY A 296 -11.07 6.48 10.83
CA GLY A 296 -10.93 5.95 9.47
C GLY A 296 -9.51 5.50 9.13
N ARG A 297 -8.50 5.94 9.87
CA ARG A 297 -7.11 5.45 9.74
C ARG A 297 -6.93 4.07 10.37
N TRP A 298 -7.74 3.75 11.37
CA TRP A 298 -7.61 2.56 12.22
C TRP A 298 -8.42 1.36 11.72
N VAL A 299 -9.30 1.55 10.75
CA VAL A 299 -10.02 0.45 10.11
C VAL A 299 -9.15 -0.11 8.99
N PRO A 300 -8.73 -1.39 9.05
CA PRO A 300 -7.96 -1.99 7.97
C PRO A 300 -8.77 -1.96 6.66
N ARG A 301 -8.15 -1.47 5.59
CA ARG A 301 -8.72 -1.53 4.23
C ARG A 301 -8.66 -2.96 3.72
#